data_AF-H4F6V9-F1
#
_entry.id   AF-H4F6V9-F1
#
_cell.length_a   1.000
_cell.length_b   1.000
_cell.length_c   1.000
_cell.angle_alpha   90.00
_cell.angle_beta   90.00
_cell.angle_gamma   90.00
#
_symmetry.space_group_name_H-M   'P 1'
#
loop_
_entity.id
_entity.type
_entity.pdbx_description
1 polymer ?
#
loop_
_entity_poly.entity_id
_entity_poly.type
_entity_poly.pdbx_seq_one_letter_code
_entity_poly.pdbx_strand_id
1 'polypeptide(L)' 'MASTLPLFEHPELVAIQREREQLRRQLGRGGCDAHSRIRREHKLALLTARQIQIEARLKLGARP' A
#
# COMPACT_ATOMS: atom_id res chain seq x y z
N MET A 1 11.41 -13.03 15.10
CA MET A 1 10.11 -13.60 15.52
C MET A 1 9.19 -13.57 14.31
N ALA A 2 9.21 -14.66 13.54
CA ALA A 2 8.35 -14.81 12.37
C ALA A 2 6.91 -14.94 12.87
N SER A 3 6.19 -13.83 12.86
CA SER A 3 4.74 -13.82 13.09
C SER A 3 4.10 -14.64 11.99
N THR A 4 3.71 -15.87 12.32
CA THR A 4 2.85 -16.72 11.49
C THR A 4 1.49 -16.05 11.39
N LEU A 5 1.41 -15.11 10.46
CA LEU A 5 0.19 -14.45 10.05
C LEU A 5 -0.71 -15.46 9.33
N PRO A 6 -2.04 -15.32 9.42
CA PRO A 6 -2.96 -16.15 8.66
C PRO A 6 -2.61 -16.07 7.17
N LEU A 7 -2.36 -17.24 6.56
CA LEU A 7 -1.84 -17.42 5.20
C LEU A 7 -2.62 -16.66 4.11
N PHE A 8 -3.87 -16.30 4.37
CA PHE A 8 -4.79 -15.69 3.41
C PHE A 8 -4.60 -14.16 3.23
N GLU A 9 -4.17 -13.42 4.26
CA GLU A 9 -4.06 -11.96 4.16
C GLU A 9 -2.67 -11.48 3.69
N HIS A 10 -1.68 -12.36 3.76
CA HIS A 10 -0.31 -12.10 3.33
C HIS A 10 -0.15 -11.76 1.83
N PRO A 11 -0.80 -12.46 0.88
CA PRO A 11 -0.67 -12.14 -0.54
C PRO A 11 -1.34 -10.82 -0.90
N GLU A 12 -2.47 -10.47 -0.26
CA GLU A 12 -3.15 -9.19 -0.49
C GLU A 12 -2.30 -8.01 0.02
N LEU A 13 -1.72 -8.14 1.22
CA LEU A 13 -0.82 -7.13 1.78
C LEU A 13 0.41 -6.92 0.90
N VAL A 14 1.03 -8.01 0.42
CA VAL A 14 2.19 -7.95 -0.49
C VAL A 14 1.82 -7.32 -1.83
N ALA A 15 0.64 -7.63 -2.38
CA ALA A 15 0.16 -7.02 -3.62
C ALA A 15 -0.03 -5.50 -3.46
N ILE A 16 -0.66 -5.06 -2.37
CA ILE A 16 -0.87 -3.64 -2.07
C ILE A 16 0.48 -2.92 -1.89
N GLN A 17 1.43 -3.52 -1.17
CA GLN A 17 2.77 -2.95 -0.98
C GLN A 17 3.50 -2.77 -2.32
N ARG A 18 3.47 -3.77 -3.20
CA ARG A 18 4.06 -3.69 -4.55
C ARG A 18 3.40 -2.60 -5.38
N GLU A 19 2.08 -2.50 -5.35
CA GLU A 19 1.34 -1.48 -6.09
C GLU A 19 1.64 -0.07 -5.59
N ARG A 20 1.74 0.13 -4.26
CA ARG A 20 2.17 1.40 -3.65
C ARG A 20 3.59 1.76 -4.10
N GLU A 21 4.51 0.82 -4.09
CA GLU A 21 5.89 1.07 -4.50
C GLU A 21 5.97 1.46 -5.99
N GLN A 22 5.25 0.75 -6.85
CA GLN A 22 5.17 1.06 -8.27
C GLN A 22 4.60 2.47 -8.51
N LEU A 23 3.52 2.84 -7.82
CA LEU A 23 2.92 4.17 -7.92
C LEU A 23 3.87 5.26 -7.42
N ARG A 24 4.59 5.03 -6.31
CA ARG A 24 5.61 5.97 -5.81
C ARG A 24 6.74 6.16 -6.82
N ARG A 25 7.23 5.07 -7.43
CA ARG A 25 8.24 5.15 -8.51
C ARG A 25 7.72 5.93 -9.70
N GLN A 26 6.45 5.75 -10.10
CA GLN A 26 5.83 6.48 -11.19
C GLN A 26 5.65 7.98 -10.88
N LEU A 27 5.29 8.33 -9.64
CA LEU A 27 5.19 9.72 -9.20
C LEU A 27 6.57 10.40 -9.11
N GLY A 28 7.60 9.65 -8.69
CA GLY A 28 8.97 10.16 -8.57
C GLY A 28 9.69 10.39 -9.91
N ARG A 29 9.33 9.63 -10.96
CA ARG A 29 9.94 9.77 -12.31
C ARG A 29 9.53 11.06 -13.04
N GLY A 30 8.49 11.75 -12.60
CA GLY A 30 7.97 12.93 -13.30
C GLY A 30 7.36 12.60 -14.68
N GLY A 31 7.09 13.61 -15.49
CA GLY A 31 6.61 13.43 -16.87
C GLY A 31 5.14 12.99 -17.03
N CYS A 32 4.31 13.18 -16.00
CA CYS A 32 2.86 12.95 -16.09
C CYS A 32 2.09 14.27 -15.94
N ASP A 33 0.95 14.38 -16.63
CA ASP A 33 0.07 15.53 -16.52
C ASP A 33 -0.50 15.67 -15.10
N ALA A 34 -0.91 16.90 -14.73
CA ALA A 34 -1.38 17.20 -13.38
C ALA A 34 -2.58 16.33 -12.97
N HIS A 35 -3.51 16.05 -13.88
CA HIS A 35 -4.66 15.19 -13.57
C HIS A 35 -4.26 13.75 -13.32
N SER A 36 -3.37 13.19 -14.13
CA SER A 36 -2.84 11.85 -13.93
C SER A 36 -2.01 11.74 -12.65
N ARG A 37 -1.28 12.81 -12.29
CA ARG A 37 -0.60 12.90 -10.99
C ARG A 37 -1.59 12.86 -9.83
N ILE A 38 -2.61 13.71 -9.86
CA ILE A 38 -3.67 13.74 -8.82
C ILE A 38 -4.36 12.37 -8.70
N ARG A 39 -4.69 11.72 -9.83
CA ARG A 39 -5.28 10.37 -9.81
C ARG A 39 -4.37 9.33 -9.18
N ARG A 40 -3.07 9.37 -9.48
CA ARG A 40 -2.07 8.46 -8.89
C ARG A 40 -1.87 8.71 -7.40
N GLU A 41 -1.84 9.98 -6.98
CA GLU A 41 -1.76 10.37 -5.57
C GLU A 41 -3.01 9.93 -4.79
N HIS A 42 -4.20 10.13 -5.36
CA HIS A 42 -5.46 9.63 -4.77
C HIS A 42 -5.46 8.11 -4.64
N LYS A 43 -5.04 7.40 -5.70
CA LYS A 43 -4.90 5.93 -5.67
C LYS A 43 -3.90 5.48 -4.60
N LEU A 44 -2.77 6.17 -4.45
CA LEU A 44 -1.79 5.90 -3.41
C LEU A 44 -2.38 6.07 -2.00
N ALA A 45 -3.21 7.09 -1.78
CA ALA A 45 -3.90 7.31 -0.51
C ALA A 45 -4.87 6.16 -0.19
N LEU A 46 -5.68 5.73 -1.16
CA LEU A 46 -6.61 4.60 -1.01
C LEU A 46 -5.88 3.29 -0.67
N LEU A 47 -4.78 2.99 -1.37
CA LEU A 47 -3.97 1.80 -1.09
C LEU A 47 -3.32 1.86 0.29
N THR A 48 -2.90 3.05 0.73
CA THR A 48 -2.36 3.25 2.08
C THR A 48 -3.42 2.98 3.14
N ALA A 49 -4.64 3.49 2.96
CA ALA A 49 -5.75 3.23 3.88
C ALA A 49 -6.09 1.73 3.93
N ARG A 50 -6.12 1.05 2.77
CA ARG A 50 -6.37 -0.40 2.71
C ARG A 50 -5.28 -1.21 3.39
N GLN A 51 -4.01 -0.82 3.23
CA GLN A 51 -2.89 -1.42 3.95
C GLN A 51 -3.07 -1.28 5.47
N ILE A 52 -3.37 -0.08 5.97
CA ILE A 52 -3.60 0.16 7.39
C ILE A 52 -4.77 -0.67 7.92
N GLN A 53 -5.85 -0.80 7.14
CA GLN A 53 -7.00 -1.65 7.52
C GLN A 53 -6.63 -3.13 7.65
N ILE A 54 -5.84 -3.65 6.71
CA ILE A 54 -5.35 -5.03 6.75
C ILE A 54 -4.38 -5.22 7.93
N GLU A 55 -3.44 -4.30 8.13
CA GLU A 55 -2.50 -4.33 9.25
C GLU A 55 -3.20 -4.27 10.61
N ALA A 56 -4.27 -3.47 10.72
CA ALA A 56 -5.12 -3.39 11.91
C ALA A 56 -5.89 -4.70 12.16
N ARG A 57 -6.48 -5.30 11.11
CA ARG A 57 -7.16 -6.61 11.19
C ARG A 57 -6.20 -7.71 11.65
N LEU A 58 -4.98 -7.70 11.13
CA LEU A 58 -3.94 -8.65 11.45
C LEU A 58 -3.28 -8.42 12.82
N LYS A 59 -3.68 -7.37 13.55
CA LYS A 59 -3.00 -6.90 14.77
C LYS A 59 -1.50 -6.66 14.58
N LEU A 60 -1.08 -6.45 13.34
CA LEU A 60 0.28 -6.04 12.97
C LEU A 60 0.51 -4.54 13.23
N GLY A 61 -0.59 -3.76 13.29
CA GLY A 61 -0.59 -2.34 13.60
C GLY A 61 -0.35 -1.99 15.08
N ALA A 62 0.06 -2.95 15.91
CA ALA A 62 0.49 -2.69 17.29
C ALA A 62 1.98 -3.03 17.46
N ARG A 63 2.85 -2.10 17.06
CA ARG A 63 4.10 -1.87 17.77
C ARG A 63 4.41 -0.37 17.79
N PRO A 64 4.93 0.13 18.93
CA PRO A 64 4.91 1.53 19.37
C PRO A 64 5.87 2.44 18.61
#